data_AF-A0A2T3KLP9-F1
#
_entry.id   AF-A0A2T3KLP9-F1
#
_cell.length_a   1.000
_cell.length_b   1.000
_cell.length_c   1.000
_cell.angle_alpha   90.00
_cell.angle_beta   90.00
_cell.angle_gamma   90.00
#
_symmetry.space_group_name_H-M   'P 1'
#
loop_
_entity.id
_entity.type
_entity.pdbx_description
1 polymer ?
#
loop_
_entity_poly.entity_id
_entity_poly.type
_entity_poly.pdbx_seq_one_letter_code
_entity_poly.pdbx_strand_id
1 'polypeptide(L)'
;MNLVQNLTNELQQALENSDIDKIYKIAKAASELDNVIDRAAVIKPMWRSFGNVPVTENMEIDEDWFMFSKGDDCTDIWRWFEQNFDVSVGDNLLYKI
;
A
#
# COMPACT_ATOMS: atom_id res chain seq x y z
N MET A 1 -14.55 10.40 14.73
CA MET A 1 -13.35 9.71 15.26
C MET A 1 -12.93 8.67 14.23
N ASN A 2 -11.68 8.70 13.77
CA ASN A 2 -11.14 7.75 12.78
C ASN A 2 -10.98 6.37 13.44
N LEU A 3 -11.32 5.28 12.75
CA LEU A 3 -11.16 3.90 13.23
C LEU A 3 -9.72 3.61 13.67
N VAL A 4 -8.73 4.09 12.92
CA VAL A 4 -7.30 3.98 13.26
C VAL A 4 -7.01 4.66 14.58
N GLN A 5 -7.52 5.89 14.78
CA GLN A 5 -7.32 6.63 16.01
C GLN A 5 -7.96 5.92 17.21
N ASN A 6 -9.12 5.30 17.03
CA ASN A 6 -9.79 4.56 18.09
C ASN A 6 -8.97 3.32 18.49
N LEU A 7 -8.50 2.54 17.52
CA LEU A 7 -7.67 1.35 17.77
C LEU A 7 -6.35 1.70 18.45
N THR A 8 -5.70 2.79 18.03
CA THR A 8 -4.46 3.28 18.67
C THR A 8 -4.69 3.63 20.14
N ASN A 9 -5.78 4.34 20.45
CA ASN A 9 -6.10 4.72 21.82
C ASN A 9 -6.41 3.49 22.69
N GLU A 10 -7.15 2.52 22.16
CA GLU A 10 -7.46 1.28 22.88
C GLU A 10 -6.21 0.42 23.12
N LEU A 11 -5.27 0.38 22.18
CA LEU A 11 -4.00 -0.33 22.33
C LEU A 11 -3.16 0.30 23.43
N GLN A 12 -3.05 1.63 23.44
CA GLN A 12 -2.28 2.35 24.46
C GLN A 12 -2.81 2.06 25.86
N GLN A 13 -4.13 2.13 26.04
CA GLN A 13 -4.76 1.79 27.32
C GLN A 13 -4.53 0.33 27.72
N ALA A 14 -4.60 -0.61 26.77
CA ALA A 14 -4.37 -2.02 27.05
C ALA A 14 -2.91 -2.30 27.45
N LEU A 15 -1.94 -1.60 26.85
CA LEU A 15 -0.53 -1.66 27.22
C LEU A 15 -0.28 -1.11 28.63
N GLU A 16 -0.86 0.04 28.96
CA GLU A 16 -0.77 0.64 30.30
C GLU A 16 -1.32 -0.29 31.39
N ASN A 17 -2.42 -0.98 31.08
CA ASN A 17 -3.05 -1.92 32.01
C ASN A 17 -2.46 -3.33 31.97
N SER A 18 -1.46 -3.59 31.12
CA SER A 18 -0.92 -4.93 30.86
C SER A 18 -2.00 -5.97 30.52
N ASP A 19 -3.06 -5.55 29.81
CA ASP A 19 -4.18 -6.39 29.40
C ASP A 19 -3.81 -7.17 28.12
N ILE A 20 -3.12 -8.30 28.33
CA ILE A 20 -2.57 -9.13 27.26
C ILE A 20 -3.65 -9.67 26.30
N ASP A 21 -4.83 -10.02 26.80
CA ASP A 21 -5.93 -10.53 25.96
C ASP A 21 -6.46 -9.45 25.02
N LYS A 22 -6.62 -8.22 25.53
CA LYS A 22 -7.03 -7.07 24.71
C LYS A 22 -5.94 -6.68 23.70
N ILE A 23 -4.66 -6.71 24.09
CA ILE A 23 -3.53 -6.48 23.17
C ILE A 23 -3.58 -7.49 22.01
N TYR A 24 -3.75 -8.78 22.30
CA TYR A 24 -3.83 -9.82 21.27
C TYR A 24 -5.01 -9.60 20.31
N LYS A 25 -6.19 -9.29 20.84
CA LYS A 25 -7.39 -9.01 20.03
C LYS A 25 -7.21 -7.80 19.12
N ILE A 26 -6.62 -6.72 19.64
CA ILE A 26 -6.34 -5.51 18.85
C ILE A 26 -5.29 -5.80 17.77
N ALA A 27 -4.21 -6.50 18.09
CA ALA A 27 -3.17 -6.86 17.11
C ALA A 27 -3.73 -7.75 15.98
N LYS A 28 -4.59 -8.71 16.34
CA LYS A 28 -5.29 -9.55 15.36
C LYS A 28 -6.23 -8.73 14.48
N ALA A 29 -7.06 -7.88 15.09
CA ALA A 29 -7.96 -7.00 14.35
C ALA A 29 -7.19 -6.03 13.44
N ALA A 30 -6.04 -5.51 13.86
CA ALA A 30 -5.16 -4.67 13.05
C ALA A 30 -4.55 -5.44 11.86
N SER A 31 -4.14 -6.70 12.06
CA SER A 31 -3.66 -7.60 11.00
C SER A 31 -4.78 -8.00 10.02
N GLU A 32 -6.02 -8.11 10.50
CA GLU A 32 -7.18 -8.32 9.64
C GLU A 32 -7.57 -7.02 8.91
N LEU A 33 -7.38 -5.86 9.55
CA LEU A 33 -7.52 -4.54 8.94
C LEU A 33 -6.50 -4.33 7.82
N ASP A 34 -5.27 -4.79 8.01
CA ASP A 34 -4.19 -4.81 7.01
C ASP A 34 -4.57 -5.62 5.75
N ASN A 35 -5.48 -6.60 5.91
CA ASN A 35 -6.02 -7.40 4.81
C ASN A 35 -7.24 -6.79 4.10
N VAL A 36 -7.91 -5.79 4.70
CA VAL A 36 -9.22 -5.30 4.22
C VAL A 36 -9.25 -3.79 3.96
N ILE A 37 -8.49 -3.01 4.72
CA ILE A 37 -8.28 -1.57 4.48
C ILE A 37 -7.15 -1.41 3.46
N ASP A 38 -7.52 -1.78 2.24
CA ASP A 38 -7.18 -1.05 1.01
C ASP A 38 -5.79 -1.17 0.39
N ARG A 39 -5.28 -2.39 0.23
CA ARG A 39 -4.46 -2.67 -0.96
C ARG A 39 -5.17 -2.16 -2.22
N ALA A 40 -6.48 -2.37 -2.36
CA ALA A 40 -7.27 -1.91 -3.51
C ALA A 40 -7.46 -0.38 -3.61
N ALA A 41 -7.78 0.36 -2.53
CA ALA A 41 -7.92 1.82 -2.62
C ALA A 41 -6.61 2.59 -2.51
N VAL A 42 -5.48 1.97 -2.14
CA VAL A 42 -4.16 2.59 -2.31
C VAL A 42 -3.58 2.26 -3.68
N ILE A 43 -3.67 1.00 -4.12
CA ILE A 43 -3.03 0.59 -5.38
C ILE A 43 -3.65 1.27 -6.59
N LYS A 44 -4.98 1.46 -6.64
CA LYS A 44 -5.63 2.06 -7.81
C LYS A 44 -5.25 3.53 -8.00
N PRO A 45 -5.33 4.41 -6.99
CA PRO A 45 -4.83 5.78 -7.10
C PRO A 45 -3.32 5.84 -7.38
N MET A 46 -2.53 4.97 -6.76
CA MET A 46 -1.08 4.99 -6.94
C MET A 46 -0.66 4.51 -8.34
N TRP A 47 -1.31 3.46 -8.85
CA TRP A 47 -1.15 3.00 -10.24
C TRP A 47 -1.59 4.08 -11.24
N ARG A 48 -2.70 4.78 -10.97
CA ARG A 48 -3.11 5.94 -11.79
C ARG A 48 -2.11 7.08 -11.74
N SER A 49 -1.53 7.37 -10.58
CA SER A 49 -0.48 8.38 -10.45
C SER A 49 0.74 8.00 -11.27
N PHE A 50 1.19 6.75 -11.19
CA PHE A 50 2.30 6.22 -11.98
C PHE A 50 2.00 6.28 -13.49
N GLY A 51 0.78 5.95 -13.92
CA GLY A 51 0.39 6.01 -15.33
C GLY A 51 0.38 7.41 -15.95
N ASN A 52 0.48 8.47 -15.14
CA ASN A 52 0.64 9.85 -15.63
C ASN A 52 2.10 10.30 -15.72
N VAL A 53 3.05 9.50 -15.22
CA VAL A 53 4.49 9.79 -15.28
C VAL A 53 4.95 9.61 -16.72
N PRO A 54 5.58 10.61 -17.35
CA PRO A 54 6.15 10.47 -18.68
C PRO A 54 7.21 9.37 -18.72
N VAL A 55 7.23 8.59 -19.81
CA VAL A 55 8.14 7.46 -20.01
C VAL A 55 8.91 7.68 -21.32
N THR A 56 10.21 7.36 -21.31
CA THR A 56 11.08 7.43 -22.49
C THR A 56 10.81 6.27 -23.45
N GLU A 57 11.41 6.29 -24.65
CA GLU A 57 11.32 5.17 -25.60
C GLU A 57 11.92 3.85 -25.05
N ASN A 58 12.78 3.94 -24.03
CA ASN A 58 13.43 2.81 -23.39
C ASN A 58 12.65 2.23 -22.20
N MET A 59 11.40 2.65 -21.97
CA MET A 59 10.60 2.23 -20.81
C MET A 59 11.17 2.69 -19.46
N GLU A 60 11.83 3.84 -19.41
CA GLU A 60 12.32 4.47 -18.19
C GLU A 60 11.47 5.69 -17.84
N ILE A 61 11.24 5.97 -16.55
CA ILE A 61 10.51 7.18 -16.14
C ILE A 61 11.34 8.44 -16.42
N ASP A 62 10.73 9.48 -16.99
CA ASP A 62 11.42 10.71 -17.40
C ASP A 62 11.38 11.83 -16.32
N GLU A 63 10.76 11.55 -15.18
CA GLU A 63 10.74 12.38 -13.97
C GLU A 63 10.74 11.52 -12.71
N ASP A 64 11.05 12.13 -11.56
CA ASP A 64 11.00 11.44 -10.27
C ASP A 64 9.56 11.11 -9.88
N TRP A 65 9.34 9.90 -9.36
CA TRP A 65 8.02 9.47 -8.89
C TRP A 65 8.14 8.62 -7.62
N PHE A 66 7.50 9.09 -6.55
CA PHE A 66 7.44 8.40 -5.25
C PHE A 66 8.84 8.16 -4.63
N MET A 67 9.37 6.95 -4.77
CA MET A 67 10.71 6.55 -4.31
C MET A 67 11.67 6.23 -5.48
N PHE A 68 11.19 6.35 -6.71
CA PHE A 68 11.91 6.07 -7.94
C PHE A 68 12.37 7.37 -8.58
N SER A 69 13.57 7.37 -9.12
CA SER A 69 14.19 8.52 -9.76
C SER A 69 14.05 8.45 -11.28
N LYS A 70 14.13 9.61 -11.92
CA LYS A 70 14.28 9.69 -13.38
C LYS A 70 15.35 8.72 -13.89
N GLY A 71 15.00 7.91 -14.88
CA GLY A 71 15.85 6.87 -15.45
C GLY A 71 15.59 5.47 -14.89
N ASP A 72 14.74 5.32 -13.86
CA ASP A 72 14.36 4.00 -13.35
C ASP A 72 13.44 3.25 -14.34
N ASP A 73 13.65 1.93 -14.46
CA ASP A 73 12.92 1.06 -15.38
C ASP A 73 11.48 0.81 -14.92
N CYS A 74 10.52 0.99 -15.84
CA CYS A 74 9.09 0.77 -15.55
C CYS A 74 8.79 -0.66 -15.09
N THR A 75 9.51 -1.68 -15.59
CA THR A 75 9.35 -3.08 -15.20
C THR A 75 9.74 -3.31 -13.75
N ASP A 76 10.75 -2.60 -13.24
CA ASP A 76 11.14 -2.71 -11.84
C ASP A 76 10.10 -2.06 -10.93
N ILE A 77 9.51 -0.94 -11.37
CA ILE A 77 8.35 -0.32 -10.70
C ILE A 77 7.14 -1.27 -10.72
N TRP A 78 6.87 -1.94 -11.85
CA TRP A 78 5.79 -2.94 -11.96
C TRP A 78 6.01 -4.10 -10.99
N ARG A 79 7.22 -4.68 -10.95
CA ARG A 79 7.56 -5.75 -9.99
C ARG A 79 7.39 -5.30 -8.56
N TRP A 80 7.73 -4.04 -8.25
CA TRP A 80 7.51 -3.49 -6.93
C TRP A 80 6.01 -3.44 -6.57
N PHE A 81 5.12 -3.07 -7.50
CA PHE A 81 3.67 -3.16 -7.28
C PHE A 81 3.22 -4.60 -6.98
N GLU A 82 3.70 -5.58 -7.76
CA GLU A 82 3.32 -6.98 -7.57
C GLU A 82 3.78 -7.53 -6.21
N GLN A 83 5.00 -7.21 -5.79
CA GLN A 83 5.57 -7.65 -4.52
C GLN A 83 4.92 -6.99 -3.30
N ASN A 84 4.62 -5.69 -3.36
CA ASN A 84 4.15 -4.94 -2.20
C ASN A 84 2.63 -4.99 -2.02
N PHE A 85 1.88 -5.23 -3.10
CA PHE A 85 0.41 -5.29 -3.04
C PHE A 85 -0.16 -6.68 -3.31
N ASP A 86 0.68 -7.68 -3.62
CA ASP A 86 0.25 -9.05 -3.93
C ASP A 86 -0.80 -9.06 -5.06
N VAL A 87 -0.47 -8.35 -6.14
CA VAL A 87 -1.28 -8.25 -7.36
C VAL A 87 -0.47 -8.70 -8.56
N SER A 88 -1.14 -8.99 -9.66
CA SER A 88 -0.53 -9.04 -11.00
C SER A 88 -0.81 -7.74 -11.73
N VAL A 89 0.23 -7.06 -12.21
CA VAL A 89 0.05 -5.83 -13.02
C VAL A 89 -0.72 -6.17 -14.30
N GLY A 90 -0.35 -7.28 -14.96
CA GLY A 90 -1.01 -7.84 -16.14
C GLY A 90 -2.50 -8.10 -15.93
N ASP A 91 -2.85 -8.87 -14.91
CA ASP A 91 -4.22 -9.36 -14.74
C ASP A 91 -5.12 -8.40 -13.94
N ASN A 92 -4.53 -7.54 -13.10
CA ASN A 92 -5.29 -6.73 -12.15
C ASN A 92 -5.28 -5.22 -12.43
N LEU A 93 -4.23 -4.70 -13.09
CA LEU A 93 -4.02 -3.26 -13.24
C LEU A 93 -4.05 -2.76 -14.69
N LEU A 94 -3.58 -3.54 -15.67
CA LEU A 94 -3.53 -3.12 -17.08
C LEU A 94 -4.90 -3.09 -17.79
N TYR A 95 -5.85 -3.96 -17.43
CA TYR A 95 -7.13 -4.12 -18.14
C TYR A 95 -8.37 -3.61 -17.40
N LYS A 96 -8.22 -2.90 -16.27
CA LYS A 96 -9.33 -2.48 -15.39
C LYS A 96 -9.44 -0.96 -15.17
N ILE A 97 -8.87 -0.15 -16.05
CA ILE A 97 -8.95 1.33 -15.99
C ILE A 97 -10.00 1.83 -16.98
#